data_AF-A0A354K6S5-F1
#
_entry.id   AF-A0A354K6S5-F1
#
_cell.length_a   1.000
_cell.length_b   1.000
_cell.length_c   1.000
_cell.angle_alpha   90.00
_cell.angle_beta   90.00
_cell.angle_gamma   90.00
#
_symmetry.space_group_name_H-M   'P 1'
#
loop_
_entity.id
_entity.type
_entity.pdbx_description
1 polymer ?
#
loop_
_entity_poly.entity_id
_entity_poly.type
_entity_poly.pdbx_seq_one_letter_code
_entity_poly.pdbx_strand_id
1 'polypeptide(L)'
;MNRAYLKQISELLDPYDLFGRKRGLLRETIRTRFPELPEADLQEIHTYLLAFFETCVNDADILAKKYQTPFLPKGEAAEKEIAEYVRQCRGQFPEMDAKKIETIFGIVCWLANR
;
A
#
# COMPACT_ATOMS: atom_id res chain seq x y z
N MET A 1 -2.20 -19.35 -1.73
CA MET A 1 -1.52 -18.27 -0.99
C MET A 1 -1.36 -18.67 0.45
N ASN A 2 -0.11 -18.87 0.88
CA ASN A 2 0.21 -19.08 2.28
C ASN A 2 0.05 -17.77 3.09
N ARG A 3 -0.98 -17.73 3.94
CA ARG A 3 -1.32 -16.54 4.77
C ARG A 3 -0.24 -16.19 5.79
N ALA A 4 0.58 -17.15 6.24
CA ALA A 4 1.67 -16.88 7.18
C ALA A 4 2.78 -16.05 6.51
N TYR A 5 3.16 -16.41 5.29
CA TYR A 5 4.11 -15.62 4.50
C TYR A 5 3.54 -14.26 4.12
N LEU A 6 2.27 -14.21 3.71
CA LEU A 6 1.62 -12.93 3.40
C LEU A 6 1.68 -11.97 4.59
N LYS A 7 1.36 -12.46 5.79
CA LYS A 7 1.41 -11.64 7.01
C LYS A 7 2.83 -11.13 7.30
N GLN A 8 3.83 -12.02 7.27
CA GLN A 8 5.23 -11.65 7.52
C GLN A 8 5.75 -10.64 6.48
N ILE A 9 5.46 -10.88 5.20
CA ILE A 9 5.83 -9.97 4.11
C ILE A 9 5.14 -8.63 4.29
N SER A 10 3.84 -8.62 4.60
CA SER A 10 3.07 -7.39 4.83
C SER A 10 3.62 -6.62 6.04
N GLU A 11 4.07 -7.30 7.11
CA GLU A 11 4.71 -6.70 8.28
C GLU A 11 6.08 -6.08 7.97
N LEU A 12 6.90 -6.73 7.14
CA LEU A 12 8.23 -6.26 6.74
C LEU A 12 8.24 -5.34 5.51
N LEU A 13 7.09 -5.16 4.86
CA LEU A 13 6.94 -4.29 3.71
C LEU A 13 7.18 -2.84 4.13
N ASP A 14 8.19 -2.23 3.53
CA ASP A 14 8.37 -0.80 3.55
C ASP A 14 7.44 -0.18 2.48
N PRO A 15 6.53 0.74 2.82
CA PRO A 15 5.69 1.44 1.85
C PRO A 15 6.47 2.01 0.66
N TYR A 16 7.71 2.47 0.85
CA TYR A 16 8.56 3.00 -0.22
C TYR A 16 8.98 1.95 -1.25
N ASP A 17 8.97 0.65 -0.89
CA ASP A 17 9.28 -0.43 -1.82
C ASP A 17 8.18 -0.59 -2.89
N LEU A 18 6.98 -0.03 -2.66
CA LEU A 18 5.89 -0.01 -3.63
C LEU A 18 5.99 1.12 -4.66
N PHE A 19 7.03 1.97 -4.61
CA PHE A 19 7.16 3.12 -5.51
C PHE A 19 8.38 3.04 -6.42
N GLY A 20 8.29 3.70 -7.58
CA GLY A 20 9.41 3.90 -8.51
C GLY A 20 10.08 2.60 -8.95
N ARG A 21 11.43 2.62 -9.03
CA ARG A 21 12.22 1.44 -9.43
C ARG A 21 12.07 0.27 -8.47
N LYS A 22 11.85 0.54 -7.17
CA LYS A 22 11.73 -0.52 -6.16
C LYS A 22 10.50 -1.39 -6.37
N ARG A 23 9.39 -0.81 -6.84
CA ARG A 23 8.19 -1.58 -7.20
C ARG A 23 8.48 -2.67 -8.23
N GLY A 24 9.32 -2.35 -9.24
CA GLY A 24 9.76 -3.33 -10.25
C GLY A 24 10.64 -4.44 -9.69
N LEU A 25 11.27 -4.22 -8.54
CA LEU A 25 12.13 -5.16 -7.83
C LEU A 25 11.42 -5.84 -6.64
N LEU A 26 10.13 -5.59 -6.43
CA LEU A 26 9.39 -6.08 -5.26
C LEU A 26 9.44 -7.61 -5.17
N ARG A 27 9.19 -8.29 -6.29
CA ARG A 27 9.25 -9.76 -6.37
C ARG A 27 10.64 -10.30 -6.03
N GLU A 28 11.70 -9.67 -6.53
CA GLU A 28 13.09 -10.09 -6.24
C GLU A 28 13.47 -9.81 -4.78
N THR A 29 13.00 -8.69 -4.23
CA THR A 29 13.16 -8.34 -2.83
C THR A 29 12.52 -9.38 -1.91
N ILE A 30 11.29 -9.80 -2.21
CA ILE A 30 10.59 -10.85 -1.46
C ILE A 30 11.36 -12.17 -1.58
N ARG A 31 11.75 -12.58 -2.80
CA ARG A 31 12.49 -13.83 -3.04
C ARG A 31 13.83 -13.86 -2.29
N THR A 32 14.52 -12.73 -2.20
CA THR A 32 15.80 -12.64 -1.47
C THR A 32 15.61 -12.78 0.04
N ARG A 33 14.51 -12.24 0.59
CA ARG A 33 14.19 -12.33 2.03
C ARG A 33 13.56 -13.67 2.42
N PHE A 34 12.84 -14.30 1.49
CA PHE A 34 12.12 -15.56 1.70
C PHE A 34 12.49 -16.57 0.59
N PRO A 35 13.73 -17.10 0.59
CA PRO A 35 14.19 -18.02 -0.46
C PRO A 35 13.44 -19.36 -0.46
N GLU A 36 12.89 -19.74 0.69
CA GLU A 36 12.07 -20.95 0.89
C GLU A 36 10.64 -20.80 0.31
N LEU A 37 10.23 -19.59 -0.10
CA LEU A 37 8.88 -19.32 -0.56
C LEU A 37 8.63 -20.01 -1.92
N PRO A 38 7.59 -20.85 -2.04
CA PRO A 38 7.24 -21.44 -3.32
C PRO A 38 6.90 -20.39 -4.37
N GLU A 39 7.28 -20.62 -5.62
CA GLU A 39 7.06 -19.66 -6.72
C GLU A 39 5.58 -19.29 -6.91
N ALA A 40 4.67 -20.24 -6.70
CA ALA A 40 3.23 -20.00 -6.76
C ALA A 40 2.77 -19.00 -5.68
N ASP A 41 3.24 -19.17 -4.44
CA ASP A 41 2.92 -18.24 -3.35
C ASP A 41 3.60 -16.87 -3.57
N LEU A 42 4.82 -16.83 -4.08
CA LEU A 42 5.51 -15.60 -4.45
C LEU A 42 4.70 -14.78 -5.47
N GLN A 43 4.18 -15.43 -6.51
CA GLN A 43 3.37 -14.77 -7.53
C GLN A 43 2.04 -14.24 -6.97
N GLU A 44 1.36 -15.02 -6.13
CA GLU A 44 0.10 -14.60 -5.51
C GLU A 44 0.31 -13.44 -4.54
N ILE A 45 1.36 -13.48 -3.71
CA ILE A 45 1.68 -12.39 -2.78
C ILE A 45 2.09 -11.13 -3.55
N HIS A 46 2.91 -11.26 -4.59
CA HIS A 46 3.27 -10.12 -5.44
C HIS A 46 2.02 -9.47 -6.06
N THR A 47 1.09 -10.27 -6.58
CA THR A 47 -0.18 -9.80 -7.14
C THR A 47 -1.03 -9.09 -6.09
N TYR A 48 -1.13 -9.67 -4.90
CA TYR A 48 -1.84 -9.08 -3.76
C TYR A 48 -1.27 -7.71 -3.38
N LEU A 49 0.07 -7.58 -3.29
CA LEU A 49 0.73 -6.32 -2.94
C LEU A 49 0.56 -5.24 -4.01
N LEU A 50 0.55 -5.62 -5.29
CA LEU A 50 0.27 -4.69 -6.39
C LEU A 50 -1.18 -4.20 -6.36
N ALA A 51 -2.14 -5.11 -6.17
CA ALA A 51 -3.56 -4.74 -6.03
C ALA A 51 -3.79 -3.82 -4.83
N PHE A 52 -3.16 -4.12 -3.70
CA PHE A 52 -3.16 -3.24 -2.52
C PHE A 52 -2.66 -1.84 -2.84
N PHE A 53 -1.49 -1.76 -3.48
CA PHE A 53 -0.90 -0.49 -3.88
C PHE A 53 -1.80 0.31 -4.83
N GLU A 54 -2.36 -0.34 -5.86
CA GLU A 54 -3.26 0.29 -6.83
C GLU A 54 -4.53 0.84 -6.16
N THR A 55 -5.14 0.09 -5.25
CA THR A 55 -6.27 0.58 -4.45
C THR A 55 -5.88 1.82 -3.65
N CYS A 56 -4.74 1.79 -2.95
CA CYS A 56 -4.30 2.96 -2.19
C CYS A 56 -4.01 4.18 -3.06
N VAL A 57 -3.45 3.98 -4.25
CA VAL A 57 -3.18 5.07 -5.20
C VAL A 57 -4.48 5.71 -5.67
N ASN A 58 -5.50 4.91 -6.00
CA ASN A 58 -6.79 5.41 -6.46
C ASN A 58 -7.49 6.25 -5.37
N ASP A 59 -7.53 5.73 -4.14
CA ASP A 59 -8.13 6.44 -3.00
C ASP A 59 -7.39 7.76 -2.70
N ALA A 60 -6.06 7.72 -2.72
CA ALA A 60 -5.23 8.89 -2.51
C ALA A 60 -5.35 9.94 -3.64
N ASP A 61 -5.52 9.52 -4.90
CA ASP A 61 -5.76 10.42 -6.02
C ASP A 61 -7.12 11.14 -5.89
N ILE A 62 -8.16 10.45 -5.40
CA ILE A 62 -9.46 11.07 -5.09
C ILE A 62 -9.29 12.14 -4.00
N LEU A 63 -8.60 11.81 -2.91
CA LEU A 63 -8.30 12.76 -1.83
C LEU A 63 -7.48 13.96 -2.34
N ALA A 64 -6.42 13.71 -3.10
CA ALA A 64 -5.55 14.72 -3.68
C ALA A 64 -6.33 15.72 -4.55
N LYS A 65 -7.15 15.22 -5.48
CA LYS A 65 -7.98 16.05 -6.37
C LYS A 65 -9.01 16.87 -5.61
N LYS A 66 -9.66 16.26 -4.61
CA LYS A 66 -10.71 16.91 -3.82
C LYS A 66 -10.18 18.06 -2.97
N TYR A 67 -9.03 17.88 -2.33
CA TYR A 67 -8.47 18.85 -1.39
C TYR A 67 -7.39 19.75 -1.99
N GLN A 68 -6.97 19.52 -3.25
CA GLN A 68 -6.00 20.31 -4.00
C GLN A 68 -4.73 20.63 -3.20
N THR A 69 -4.20 19.63 -2.51
CA THR A 69 -3.04 19.79 -1.62
C THR A 69 -1.99 18.71 -1.85
N PRO A 70 -0.68 19.04 -1.82
CA PRO A 70 0.41 18.10 -1.99
C PRO A 70 0.74 17.27 -0.75
N PHE A 71 -0.11 17.32 0.28
CA PHE A 71 0.05 16.52 1.48
C PHE A 71 -1.29 15.90 1.88
N LEU A 72 -1.26 14.92 2.77
CA LEU A 72 -2.48 14.32 3.28
C LEU A 72 -3.35 15.41 3.94
N PRO A 73 -4.58 15.64 3.45
CA PRO A 73 -5.40 16.77 3.88
C PRO A 73 -5.73 16.67 5.37
N LYS A 74 -5.79 17.83 6.04
CA LYS A 74 -6.01 17.93 7.49
C LYS A 74 -7.37 18.56 7.80
N GLY A 75 -7.88 18.29 9.00
CA GLY A 75 -9.15 18.83 9.48
C GLY A 75 -10.22 17.74 9.58
N GLU A 76 -11.21 17.97 10.43
CA GLU A 76 -12.16 16.93 10.88
C GLU A 76 -12.85 16.20 9.72
N ALA A 77 -13.25 16.91 8.66
CA ALA A 77 -13.88 16.30 7.50
C ALA A 77 -12.91 15.41 6.70
N ALA A 78 -11.68 15.90 6.45
CA ALA A 78 -10.66 15.14 5.73
C ALA A 78 -10.21 13.90 6.52
N GLU A 79 -10.03 14.05 7.83
CA GLU A 79 -9.65 12.94 8.72
C GLU A 79 -10.70 11.83 8.76
N LYS A 80 -12.00 12.19 8.75
CA LYS A 80 -13.10 11.21 8.64
C LYS A 80 -13.07 10.46 7.31
N GLU A 81 -12.81 11.14 6.20
CA GLU A 81 -12.72 10.52 4.88
C GLU A 81 -11.49 9.61 4.75
N ILE A 82 -10.32 10.08 5.22
CA ILE A 82 -9.10 9.27 5.27
C ILE A 82 -9.34 8.00 6.09
N ALA A 83 -9.95 8.13 7.27
CA ALA A 83 -10.26 6.97 8.12
C ALA A 83 -11.21 5.98 7.42
N GLU A 84 -12.17 6.47 6.64
CA GLU A 84 -13.08 5.63 5.86
C GLU A 84 -12.34 4.87 4.74
N TYR A 85 -11.49 5.54 3.96
CA TYR A 85 -10.65 4.88 2.95
C TYR A 85 -9.69 3.87 3.57
N VAL A 86 -9.05 4.21 4.69
CA VAL A 86 -8.20 3.27 5.44
C VAL A 86 -9.01 2.04 5.88
N ARG A 87 -10.23 2.24 6.38
CA ARG A 87 -11.12 1.14 6.78
C ARG A 87 -11.50 0.26 5.60
N GLN A 88 -11.85 0.84 4.45
CA GLN A 88 -12.19 0.10 3.24
C GLN A 88 -11.00 -0.70 2.71
N CYS A 89 -9.83 -0.07 2.66
CA CYS A 89 -8.60 -0.71 2.25
C CYS A 89 -8.25 -1.88 3.19
N ARG A 90 -8.40 -1.73 4.51
CA ARG A 90 -8.20 -2.85 5.46
C ARG A 90 -9.24 -3.95 5.35
N GLY A 91 -10.47 -3.62 4.93
CA GLY A 91 -11.50 -4.62 4.64
C GLY A 91 -11.12 -5.53 3.47
N GLN A 92 -10.47 -4.98 2.45
CA GLN A 92 -9.99 -5.72 1.28
C GLN A 92 -8.62 -6.39 1.52
N PHE A 93 -7.76 -5.73 2.29
CA PHE A 93 -6.38 -6.12 2.56
C PHE A 93 -6.12 -6.23 4.07
N PRO A 94 -6.65 -7.26 4.75
CA PRO A 94 -6.66 -7.33 6.22
C PRO A 94 -5.26 -7.50 6.83
N GLU A 95 -4.30 -8.00 6.06
CA GLU A 95 -2.89 -8.12 6.48
C GLU A 95 -2.14 -6.78 6.50
N MET A 96 -2.74 -5.71 5.97
CA MET A 96 -2.12 -4.38 5.92
C MET A 96 -2.46 -3.53 7.15
N ASP A 97 -1.42 -2.93 7.73
CA ASP A 97 -1.56 -2.03 8.86
C ASP A 97 -2.09 -0.65 8.42
N ALA A 98 -2.91 -0.03 9.27
CA ALA A 98 -3.49 1.29 9.02
C ALA A 98 -2.41 2.36 8.76
N LYS A 99 -1.31 2.35 9.53
CA LYS A 99 -0.24 3.36 9.38
C LYS A 99 0.47 3.21 8.04
N LYS A 100 0.61 1.99 7.52
CA LYS A 100 1.19 1.76 6.19
C LYS A 100 0.31 2.33 5.10
N ILE A 101 -1.00 2.13 5.20
CA ILE A 101 -1.99 2.70 4.27
C ILE A 101 -1.91 4.23 4.29
N GLU A 102 -1.95 4.85 5.47
CA GLU A 102 -1.83 6.30 5.62
C GLU A 102 -0.51 6.84 5.08
N THR A 103 0.58 6.10 5.27
CA THR A 103 1.91 6.46 4.71
C THR A 103 1.87 6.45 3.18
N ILE A 104 1.28 5.42 2.57
CA ILE A 104 1.11 5.36 1.11
C ILE A 104 0.26 6.53 0.63
N PHE A 105 -0.85 6.84 1.30
CA PHE A 105 -1.68 8.00 0.94
C PHE A 105 -0.87 9.29 0.99
N GLY A 106 -0.08 9.51 2.03
CA GLY A 106 0.78 10.68 2.15
C GLY A 106 1.80 10.77 1.00
N ILE A 107 2.44 9.66 0.64
CA ILE A 107 3.40 9.61 -0.48
C ILE A 107 2.69 9.89 -1.81
N VAL A 108 1.52 9.28 -2.06
CA VAL A 108 0.77 9.47 -3.30
C VAL A 108 0.25 10.90 -3.44
N CYS A 109 -0.34 11.48 -2.38
CA CYS A 109 -0.79 12.87 -2.40
C CYS A 109 0.35 13.83 -2.76
N TRP A 110 1.56 13.57 -2.24
CA TRP A 110 2.75 14.35 -2.59
C TRP A 110 3.19 14.16 -4.05
N LEU A 111 3.20 12.93 -4.55
CA LEU A 111 3.57 12.64 -5.94
C LEU A 111 2.56 13.18 -6.95
N ALA A 112 1.26 13.17 -6.64
CA ALA A 112 0.19 13.56 -7.54
C ALA A 112 0.07 15.08 -7.74
N ASN A 113 0.51 15.88 -6.78
CA ASN A 113 0.40 17.35 -6.81
C ASN A 113 1.76 18.05 -6.91
N ARG A 114 2.78 17.35 -7.40
CA ARG A 114 4.09 17.93 -7.74
C ARG A 114 4.06 18.57 -9.13
#